data_AF-A0A3B5LZH6-F1
#
_entry.id   AF-A0A3B5LZH6-F1
#
_cell.length_a   1.000
_cell.length_b   1.000
_cell.length_c   1.000
_cell.angle_alpha   90.00
_cell.angle_beta   90.00
_cell.angle_gamma   90.00
#
_symmetry.space_group_name_H-M   'P 1'
#
loop_
_entity.id
_entity.type
_entity.pdbx_description
1 polymer ?
#
loop_
_entity_poly.entity_id
_entity_poly.type
_entity_poly.pdbx_seq_one_letter_code
_entity_poly.pdbx_strand_id
1 'polypeptide(L)'
;LITTAKEILQMDLYGLLGIGSSATTKEIKKAYRQKALTCHPDKNPDNPKAAELFHQLSQALEVLTDAAAKAAYDKICAAKKQAEERNKKLDDKRKKIKLGE
;
A
#
# COMPACT_ATOMS: atom_id res chain seq x y z
N LEU A 1 -9.46 -4.01 16.42
CA LEU A 1 -9.68 -3.20 15.20
C LEU A 1 -9.65 -4.15 14.02
N ILE A 2 -10.81 -4.47 13.43
CA ILE A 2 -10.86 -5.27 12.21
C ILE A 2 -10.71 -4.26 11.06
N THR A 3 -9.49 -4.06 10.57
CA THR A 3 -9.25 -3.24 9.38
C THR A 3 -9.99 -3.88 8.22
N THR A 4 -10.91 -3.16 7.60
CA THR A 4 -11.84 -3.75 6.63
C THR A 4 -11.09 -4.04 5.33
N ALA A 5 -11.46 -5.08 4.58
CA ALA A 5 -10.85 -5.39 3.27
C ALA A 5 -10.79 -4.18 2.32
N LYS A 6 -11.75 -3.26 2.44
CA LYS A 6 -11.80 -1.99 1.71
C LYS A 6 -10.62 -1.06 2.02
N GLU A 7 -10.18 -0.97 3.27
CA GLU A 7 -9.03 -0.14 3.66
C GLU A 7 -7.74 -0.73 3.11
N ILE A 8 -7.57 -2.05 3.17
CA ILE A 8 -6.39 -2.75 2.61
C ILE A 8 -6.25 -2.47 1.11
N LEU A 9 -7.37 -2.46 0.38
CA LEU A 9 -7.42 -2.08 -1.05
C LEU A 9 -7.14 -0.60 -1.30
N GLN A 10 -7.30 0.24 -0.28
CA GLN A 10 -6.99 1.67 -0.37
C GLN A 10 -5.55 2.00 0.02
N MET A 11 -4.90 1.15 0.81
CA MET A 11 -3.53 1.31 1.27
C MET A 11 -2.50 0.90 0.23
N ASP A 12 -1.31 1.49 0.33
CA ASP A 12 -0.17 1.16 -0.52
C ASP A 12 0.63 0.00 0.10
N LEU A 13 0.21 -1.24 -0.16
CA LEU A 13 0.80 -2.44 0.43
C LEU A 13 2.28 -2.59 0.04
N TYR A 14 2.60 -2.28 -1.22
CA TYR A 14 3.96 -2.37 -1.74
C TYR A 14 4.90 -1.35 -1.06
N GLY A 15 4.53 -0.08 -0.93
CA GLY A 15 5.29 0.93 -0.21
C GLY A 15 5.33 0.70 1.30
N LEU A 16 4.27 0.11 1.87
CA LEU A 16 4.28 -0.31 3.28
C LEU A 16 5.33 -1.39 3.54
N LEU A 17 5.63 -2.25 2.56
CA LEU A 17 6.75 -3.19 2.57
C LEU A 17 8.07 -2.57 2.07
N GLY A 18 8.02 -1.41 1.40
CA GLY A 18 9.19 -0.73 0.83
C GLY A 18 9.70 -1.41 -0.45
N ILE A 19 8.80 -2.05 -1.20
CA ILE A 19 9.09 -2.80 -2.42
C ILE A 19 8.31 -2.23 -3.60
N GLY A 20 8.74 -2.53 -4.82
CA GLY A 20 7.99 -2.16 -6.03
C GLY A 20 6.84 -3.11 -6.33
N SER A 21 5.88 -2.67 -7.14
CA SER A 21 4.74 -3.49 -7.63
C SER A 21 5.19 -4.73 -8.43
N SER A 22 6.40 -4.69 -8.99
CA SER A 22 7.04 -5.81 -9.71
C SER A 22 7.72 -6.83 -8.79
N ALA A 23 7.71 -6.62 -7.47
CA ALA A 23 8.38 -7.51 -6.52
C ALA A 23 7.81 -8.93 -6.56
N THR A 24 8.70 -9.92 -6.49
CA THR A 24 8.30 -11.32 -6.44
C THR A 24 7.85 -11.72 -5.04
N THR A 25 7.09 -12.82 -4.92
CA THR A 25 6.64 -13.34 -3.61
C THR A 25 7.80 -13.60 -2.64
N LYS A 26 8.99 -13.96 -3.16
CA LYS A 26 10.21 -14.11 -2.36
C LYS A 26 10.67 -12.78 -1.76
N GLU A 27 10.65 -11.71 -2.56
CA GLU A 27 11.02 -10.37 -2.11
C GLU A 27 10.01 -9.81 -1.13
N ILE A 28 8.71 -10.01 -1.38
CA ILE A 28 7.63 -9.62 -0.45
C ILE A 28 7.86 -10.26 0.93
N LYS A 29 8.09 -11.58 0.97
CA LYS A 29 8.38 -12.31 2.24
C LYS A 29 9.66 -11.81 2.91
N LYS A 30 10.70 -11.48 2.13
CA LYS A 30 11.98 -10.97 2.65
C LYS A 30 11.80 -9.58 3.27
N ALA A 31 11.15 -8.67 2.56
CA ALA A 31 10.88 -7.30 3.01
C ALA A 31 9.99 -7.28 4.26
N TYR A 32 8.95 -8.12 4.29
CA TYR A 32 8.11 -8.31 5.47
C TYR A 32 8.95 -8.70 6.68
N ARG A 33 9.79 -9.75 6.58
CA ARG A 33 10.62 -10.21 7.70
C ARG A 33 11.54 -9.10 8.21
N GLN A 34 12.15 -8.32 7.32
CA GLN A 34 13.01 -7.22 7.71
C GLN A 34 12.24 -6.13 8.47
N LYS A 35 11.10 -5.66 7.93
CA LYS A 35 10.30 -4.63 8.60
C LYS A 35 9.64 -5.12 9.89
N ALA A 36 9.19 -6.36 9.91
CA ALA A 36 8.60 -6.99 11.09
C ALA A 36 9.57 -7.05 12.27
N LEU A 37 10.86 -7.29 12.02
CA LEU A 37 11.90 -7.25 13.06
C LEU A 37 12.11 -5.83 13.59
N THR A 38 12.07 -4.83 12.73
CA THR A 38 12.24 -3.42 13.12
C THR A 38 11.03 -2.88 13.87
N CYS A 39 9.82 -3.28 13.47
CA CYS A 39 8.55 -2.85 14.06
C CYS A 39 7.98 -3.85 15.08
N HIS A 40 8.78 -4.80 15.58
CA HIS A 40 8.27 -5.81 16.50
C HIS A 40 7.86 -5.17 17.83
N PRO A 41 6.66 -5.44 18.37
CA PRO A 41 6.17 -4.82 19.61
C PRO A 41 7.04 -5.18 20.82
N ASP A 42 7.63 -6.38 20.83
CA ASP A 42 8.58 -6.81 21.87
C ASP A 42 9.84 -5.92 21.96
N LYS A 43 10.35 -5.45 20.80
CA LYS A 43 11.51 -4.54 20.74
C LYS A 43 11.12 -3.07 20.87
N ASN A 44 9.84 -2.75 20.72
CA ASN A 44 9.31 -1.39 20.74
C ASN A 44 8.10 -1.29 21.69
N PRO A 45 8.23 -1.64 22.98
CA PRO A 45 7.11 -1.70 23.91
C PRO A 45 6.44 -0.34 24.15
N ASP A 46 7.20 0.75 24.05
CA ASP A 46 6.72 2.13 24.21
C ASP A 46 6.05 2.71 22.94
N ASN A 47 6.07 2.00 21.82
CA ASN A 47 5.50 2.49 20.57
C ASN A 47 4.16 1.80 20.27
N PRO A 48 3.01 2.43 20.61
CA PRO A 48 1.70 1.84 20.33
C PRO A 48 1.44 1.67 18.82
N LYS A 49 2.15 2.42 17.98
CA LYS A 49 2.06 2.28 16.51
C LYS A 49 2.84 1.08 15.97
N ALA A 50 3.76 0.50 16.74
CA ALA A 50 4.50 -0.70 16.32
C ALA A 50 3.55 -1.88 16.11
N ALA A 51 2.59 -2.08 17.02
CA ALA A 51 1.57 -3.12 16.89
C ALA A 51 0.68 -2.90 15.66
N GLU A 52 0.28 -1.66 15.38
CA GLU A 52 -0.53 -1.31 14.20
C GLU A 52 0.25 -1.52 12.90
N LEU A 53 1.49 -1.01 12.82
CA LEU A 53 2.37 -1.22 11.67
C LEU A 53 2.65 -2.70 11.42
N PHE A 54 2.86 -3.49 12.47
CA PHE A 54 3.05 -4.93 12.35
C PHE A 54 1.80 -5.62 11.79
N HIS A 55 0.61 -5.22 12.25
CA HIS A 55 -0.66 -5.72 11.70
C HIS A 55 -0.79 -5.40 10.21
N GLN A 56 -0.51 -4.15 9.82
CA GLN A 56 -0.57 -3.70 8.44
C GLN A 56 0.45 -4.45 7.55
N LEU A 57 1.66 -4.70 8.06
CA LEU A 57 2.68 -5.50 7.38
C LEU A 57 2.20 -6.93 7.15
N SER A 58 1.53 -7.54 8.14
CA SER A 58 1.00 -8.90 8.04
C SER A 58 -0.13 -8.99 7.01
N GLN A 59 -1.03 -8.00 7.01
CA GLN A 59 -2.10 -7.89 6.02
C GLN A 59 -1.55 -7.71 4.59
N ALA A 60 -0.53 -6.86 4.43
CA ALA A 60 0.14 -6.67 3.15
C ALA A 60 0.78 -7.98 2.67
N LEU A 61 1.42 -8.74 3.56
CA LEU A 61 1.96 -10.04 3.23
C LEU A 61 0.87 -11.02 2.79
N GLU A 62 -0.23 -11.13 3.52
CA GLU A 62 -1.32 -12.05 3.21
C GLU A 62 -1.90 -11.77 1.82
N VAL A 63 -2.22 -10.52 1.51
CA VAL A 63 -2.78 -10.13 0.20
C VAL A 63 -1.77 -10.30 -0.93
N LEU A 64 -0.50 -9.92 -0.72
CA LEU A 64 0.51 -9.97 -1.78
C LEU A 64 1.08 -11.38 -2.01
N THR A 65 0.93 -12.28 -1.04
CA THR A 65 1.35 -13.69 -1.18
C THR A 65 0.26 -14.58 -1.77
N ASP A 66 -1.02 -14.22 -1.59
CA ASP A 66 -2.13 -14.89 -2.24
C ASP A 66 -2.31 -14.41 -3.68
N ALA A 67 -2.29 -15.33 -4.65
CA ALA A 67 -2.34 -14.96 -6.06
C ALA A 67 -3.68 -14.32 -6.46
N ALA A 68 -4.80 -14.76 -5.87
CA ALA A 68 -6.13 -14.24 -6.17
C ALA A 68 -6.33 -12.85 -5.55
N ALA A 69 -5.96 -12.68 -4.28
CA ALA A 69 -6.00 -11.41 -3.57
C ALA A 69 -5.05 -10.39 -4.19
N LYS A 70 -3.83 -10.79 -4.55
CA LYS A 70 -2.88 -9.94 -5.26
C LYS A 70 -3.45 -9.47 -6.60
N ALA A 71 -4.05 -10.36 -7.38
CA ALA A 71 -4.66 -10.00 -8.65
C ALA A 71 -5.84 -9.02 -8.48
N ALA A 72 -6.67 -9.20 -7.45
CA ALA A 72 -7.75 -8.27 -7.14
C ALA A 72 -7.22 -6.89 -6.71
N TYR A 73 -6.19 -6.88 -5.85
CA TYR A 73 -5.51 -5.67 -5.39
C TYR A 73 -4.87 -4.91 -6.56
N ASP A 74 -4.15 -5.60 -7.43
CA ASP A 74 -3.46 -5.01 -8.58
C ASP A 74 -4.44 -4.35 -9.56
N LYS A 75 -5.58 -5.01 -9.84
CA LYS A 75 -6.67 -4.42 -10.65
C LYS A 75 -7.20 -3.11 -10.06
N ILE A 76 -7.40 -3.06 -8.74
CA ILE A 76 -7.90 -1.86 -8.06
C ILE A 76 -6.83 -0.77 -8.05
N CYS A 77 -5.57 -1.13 -7.80
CA CYS A 77 -4.46 -0.20 -7.80
C CYS A 77 -4.25 0.43 -9.18
N ALA A 78 -4.35 -0.37 -10.25
CA ALA A 78 -4.29 0.10 -11.63
C ALA A 78 -5.46 1.05 -11.96
N ALA A 79 -6.69 0.68 -11.58
CA ALA A 79 -7.88 1.52 -11.78
C ALA A 79 -7.77 2.87 -11.04
N LYS A 80 -7.26 2.85 -9.79
CA LYS A 80 -7.00 4.06 -9.00
C LYS A 80 -5.95 4.96 -9.64
N LYS A 81 -4.83 4.39 -10.08
CA LYS A 81 -3.74 5.16 -10.73
C LYS A 81 -4.23 5.85 -12.01
N GLN A 82 -5.07 5.17 -12.79
CA GLN A 82 -5.71 5.75 -13.97
C GLN A 82 -6.70 6.87 -13.61
N ALA A 83 -7.50 6.69 -12.56
CA ALA A 83 -8.45 7.70 -12.09
C ALA A 83 -7.73 8.96 -11.57
N GLU A 84 -6.65 8.79 -10.80
CA GLU A 84 -5.83 9.89 -10.29
C GLU A 84 -5.12 10.63 -11.43
N GLU A 85 -4.53 9.90 -12.39
CA GLU A 85 -3.89 10.53 -13.54
C GLU A 85 -4.89 11.30 -14.40
N ARG A 86 -6.10 10.78 -14.59
CA ARG A 86 -7.19 11.48 -15.28
C ARG A 86 -7.61 12.73 -14.51
N ASN A 87 -7.71 12.67 -13.18
CA ASN A 87 -8.03 13.82 -12.35
C ASN A 87 -6.94 14.89 -12.43
N LYS A 88 -5.66 14.50 -12.36
CA LYS A 88 -4.51 15.39 -12.46
C LYS A 88 -4.46 16.10 -13.82
N LYS A 89 -4.72 15.39 -14.92
CA LYS A 89 -4.81 16.00 -16.27
C LYS A 89 -5.96 17.01 -16.38
N LEU A 90 -7.08 16.78 -15.69
CA LEU A 90 -8.20 17.73 -15.64
C LEU A 90 -7.86 18.96 -14.78
N ASP A 91 -7.15 18.78 -13.66
CA ASP A 91 -6.70 19.87 -12.80
C ASP A 91 -5.68 20.78 -13.50
N ASP A 92 -4.65 20.20 -14.14
CA ASP A 92 -3.68 20.93 -14.96
C ASP A 92 -4.37 21.72 -16.09
N LYS A 93 -5.36 21.12 -16.75
CA LYS A 93 -6.14 21.78 -17.81
C LYS A 93 -6.98 22.94 -17.27
N ARG A 94 -7.61 22.79 -16.10
CA ARG A 94 -8.36 23.87 -15.42
C ARG A 94 -7.45 25.02 -15.01
N LYS A 95 -6.25 24.71 -14.49
CA LYS A 95 -5.27 25.70 -14.07
C LYS A 95 -4.75 26.53 -15.25
N LYS A 96 -4.58 25.90 -16.42
CA LYS A 96 -4.14 26.58 -17.65
C LYS A 96 -5.21 27.51 -18.25
N ILE A 97 -6.49 27.22 -18.06
CA ILE A 97 -7.60 28.09 -18.51
C ILE A 97 -7.72 29.31 -17.61
N LYS A 98 -7.56 29.15 -16.28
CA LYS A 98 -7.67 30.23 -15.29
C LYS A 98 -6.54 31.27 -15.32
N LEU A 99 -5.42 31.00 -15.99
CA LEU A 99 -4.24 31.88 -16.03
C LEU A 99 -4.12 32.63 -17.37
N GLY A 100 -5.03 32.39 -18.30
CA GLY A 100 -5.05 33.03 -19.63
C GLY A 100 -6.17 34.06 -19.81
N GLU A 101 -6.84 34.44 -18.72
CA GLU A 101 -7.95 35.41 -18.67
C GLU A 101 -7.54 36.62 -17.84
#